data_AF-A0A183TIA9-F1
#
_entry.id   AF-A0A183TIA9-F1
#
_cell.length_a   1.000
_cell.length_b   1.000
_cell.length_c   1.000
_cell.angle_alpha   90.00
_cell.angle_beta   90.00
_cell.angle_gamma   90.00
#
_symmetry.space_group_name_H-M   'P 1'
#
loop_
_entity.id
_entity.type
_entity.pdbx_description
1 polymer ?
#
loop_
_entity_poly.entity_id
_entity_poly.type
_entity_poly.pdbx_seq_one_letter_code
_entity_poly.pdbx_strand_id
1 'polypeptide(L)'
;MIAEIATVGTDFTLTPGHPQCHIDGQRVHMISQTPMRFCMIGQLAGQKMANASTARMTTPTDTCSENNSGSSMNTVTTTATANETLPMALIRLSQVPLTKNLALVAFATLPPSSSTMDCSLRIYAVLDTPDAVRHVRDTERRLDGGGRMLLQPRQIQFRSDAGGLVFSIQDLSPPWRSRLSTQSIPFCHIWGGNRNALLHCAFTLEKVGTSPDPNAGFECVLECRQEDYQEARQLLTLKIVPNECKISENRFVHEKPTLDETHNQCSWISPQFLLRLCSLLDPPSSQRNDWRHLAQRLGMER
;
A
#
# COMPACT_ATOMS: atom_id res chain seq x y z
N MET A 1 -6.59 13.84 -19.04
CA MET A 1 -7.90 13.90 -18.36
C MET A 1 -8.19 12.49 -17.85
N ILE A 2 -8.33 12.30 -16.54
CA ILE A 2 -8.79 11.00 -16.01
C ILE A 2 -10.31 11.01 -16.17
N ALA A 3 -10.83 10.18 -17.07
CA ALA A 3 -12.27 10.01 -17.24
C ALA A 3 -12.73 8.83 -16.38
N GLU A 4 -13.85 8.97 -15.70
CA GLU A 4 -14.56 7.83 -15.13
C GLU A 4 -15.14 7.01 -16.28
N ILE A 5 -14.81 5.72 -16.31
CA ILE A 5 -15.15 4.82 -17.43
C ILE A 5 -16.16 3.75 -17.03
N ALA A 6 -16.28 3.46 -15.73
CA ALA A 6 -17.21 2.48 -15.17
C ALA A 6 -17.31 2.70 -13.65
N THR A 7 -18.52 2.56 -13.12
CA THR A 7 -18.77 2.48 -11.68
C THR A 7 -19.06 1.03 -11.33
N VAL A 8 -18.31 0.47 -10.38
CA VAL A 8 -18.43 -0.96 -10.07
C VAL A 8 -19.68 -1.22 -9.22
N GLY A 9 -20.50 -2.19 -9.62
CA GLY A 9 -21.76 -2.53 -8.94
C GLY A 9 -22.99 -1.74 -9.40
N THR A 10 -22.85 -0.83 -10.37
CA THR A 10 -23.99 -0.26 -11.11
C THR A 10 -24.21 -1.03 -12.39
N ASP A 11 -25.49 -1.31 -12.72
CA ASP A 11 -25.89 -2.01 -13.95
C ASP A 11 -25.54 -1.17 -15.19
N PHE A 12 -24.29 -1.23 -15.65
CA PHE A 12 -24.00 -0.79 -17.00
C PHE A 12 -24.53 -1.85 -17.95
N THR A 13 -25.67 -1.51 -18.56
CA THR A 13 -26.05 -2.02 -19.88
C THR A 13 -24.80 -2.10 -20.75
N LEU A 14 -24.63 -3.24 -21.43
CA LEU A 14 -23.55 -3.61 -22.36
C LEU A 14 -23.28 -2.50 -23.39
N THR A 15 -22.68 -1.40 -22.96
CA THR A 15 -22.33 -0.26 -23.80
C THR A 15 -21.06 -0.67 -24.52
N PRO A 16 -21.09 -0.81 -25.86
CA PRO A 16 -19.94 -1.26 -26.61
C PRO A 16 -18.74 -0.35 -26.32
N GLY A 17 -17.61 -0.94 -25.92
CA GLY A 17 -16.37 -0.23 -25.62
C GLY A 17 -16.13 0.15 -24.15
N HIS A 18 -17.10 -0.01 -23.24
CA HIS A 18 -16.89 0.18 -21.81
C HIS A 18 -16.36 -1.10 -21.12
N PRO A 19 -15.42 -0.98 -20.17
CA PRO A 19 -14.89 -2.15 -19.47
C PRO A 19 -15.92 -2.70 -18.48
N GLN A 20 -16.05 -4.02 -18.43
CA GLN A 20 -16.83 -4.73 -17.42
C GLN A 20 -15.96 -4.97 -16.19
N CYS A 21 -16.49 -4.72 -14.99
CA CYS A 21 -15.74 -4.83 -13.74
C CYS A 21 -16.52 -5.67 -12.74
N HIS A 22 -15.91 -6.74 -12.25
CA HIS A 22 -16.47 -7.64 -11.25
C HIS A 22 -15.59 -7.65 -9.99
N ILE A 23 -16.18 -7.53 -8.80
CA ILE A 23 -15.45 -7.58 -7.52
C ILE A 23 -15.63 -8.95 -6.90
N ASP A 24 -14.51 -9.61 -6.61
CA ASP A 24 -14.45 -10.87 -5.87
C ASP A 24 -13.53 -10.71 -4.66
N GLY A 25 -14.11 -10.55 -3.47
CA GLY A 25 -13.38 -10.35 -2.22
C GLY A 25 -12.43 -9.15 -2.27
N GLN A 26 -11.12 -9.42 -2.30
CA GLN A 26 -10.06 -8.42 -2.36
C GLN A 26 -9.55 -8.13 -3.78
N ARG A 27 -10.18 -8.71 -4.81
CA ARG A 27 -9.77 -8.60 -6.21
C ARG A 27 -10.85 -7.97 -7.05
N VAL A 28 -10.43 -7.30 -8.12
CA VAL A 28 -11.34 -6.85 -9.17
C VAL A 28 -10.87 -7.40 -10.50
N HIS A 29 -11.81 -8.04 -11.18
CA HIS A 29 -11.64 -8.57 -12.52
C HIS A 29 -12.19 -7.55 -13.50
N MET A 30 -11.34 -7.06 -14.40
CA MET A 30 -11.74 -6.10 -15.44
C MET A 30 -11.59 -6.75 -16.81
N ILE A 31 -12.65 -6.69 -17.61
CA ILE A 31 -12.65 -7.10 -19.01
C ILE A 31 -12.71 -5.81 -19.85
N SER A 32 -11.72 -5.60 -20.70
CA SER A 32 -11.65 -4.45 -21.61
C SER A 32 -11.47 -4.91 -23.05
N GLN A 33 -12.05 -4.17 -23.99
CA GLN A 33 -11.87 -4.38 -25.43
C GLN A 33 -10.60 -3.72 -25.97
N THR A 34 -10.03 -2.76 -25.23
CA THR A 34 -8.83 -2.02 -25.64
C THR A 34 -7.76 -2.01 -24.54
N PRO A 35 -6.47 -2.16 -24.90
CA PRO A 35 -5.38 -2.04 -23.94
C PRO A 35 -5.20 -0.56 -23.56
N MET A 36 -5.57 -0.21 -22.34
CA MET A 36 -5.39 1.13 -21.78
C MET A 36 -4.83 1.07 -20.35
N ARG A 37 -4.47 2.23 -19.80
CA ARG A 37 -4.12 2.35 -18.38
C ARG A 37 -5.37 2.64 -17.57
N PHE A 38 -5.61 1.80 -16.59
CA PHE A 38 -6.76 1.92 -15.69
C PHE A 38 -6.29 2.16 -14.26
N CYS A 39 -7.12 2.81 -13.46
CA CYS A 39 -6.90 2.91 -12.04
C CYS A 39 -8.23 2.88 -11.29
N MET A 40 -8.24 2.17 -10.17
CA MET A 40 -9.41 2.06 -9.32
C MET A 40 -9.46 3.22 -8.33
N ILE A 41 -10.65 3.72 -8.07
CA ILE A 41 -10.91 4.76 -7.09
C ILE A 41 -12.13 4.34 -6.27
N GLY A 42 -11.97 4.27 -4.95
CA GLY A 42 -13.09 4.17 -4.02
C GLY A 42 -13.49 5.57 -3.56
N GLN A 43 -14.77 5.91 -3.68
CA GLN A 43 -15.32 7.20 -3.29
C GLN A 43 -16.59 7.01 -2.46
N LEU A 44 -16.72 7.79 -1.39
CA LEU A 44 -17.95 7.84 -0.62
C LEU A 44 -19.00 8.66 -1.40
N ALA A 45 -20.22 8.13 -1.51
CA ALA A 45 -21.30 8.80 -2.22
C ALA A 45 -21.50 10.24 -1.70
N GLY A 46 -21.48 11.22 -2.59
CA GLY A 46 -21.68 12.65 -2.26
C GLY A 46 -20.41 13.49 -2.15
N GLN A 47 -19.21 12.90 -2.12
CA GLN A 47 -17.97 13.65 -2.28
C GLN A 47 -17.54 13.63 -3.76
N LYS A 48 -17.71 14.71 -4.52
CA LYS A 48 -17.03 14.86 -5.83
C LYS A 48 -15.59 15.28 -5.56
N MET A 49 -14.61 14.55 -6.10
CA MET A 49 -13.22 15.02 -6.09
C MET A 49 -13.14 16.31 -6.90
N ALA A 50 -12.55 17.37 -6.33
CA ALA A 50 -12.08 18.49 -7.14
C ALA A 50 -11.09 17.93 -8.16
N ASN A 51 -11.28 18.30 -9.44
CA ASN A 51 -10.47 17.83 -10.56
C ASN A 51 -8.99 17.79 -10.18
N ALA A 52 -8.36 16.62 -10.29
CA ALA A 52 -6.92 16.48 -10.13
C ALA A 52 -6.23 17.41 -11.14
N SER A 53 -5.81 18.59 -10.68
CA SER A 53 -5.09 19.55 -11.49
C SER A 53 -3.76 18.94 -11.88
N THR A 54 -3.50 19.01 -13.18
CA THR A 54 -2.34 18.42 -13.84
C THR A 54 -1.08 19.09 -13.30
N ALA A 55 -0.28 18.39 -12.50
CA ALA A 55 1.10 18.79 -12.26
C ALA A 55 1.85 18.61 -13.59
N ARG A 56 2.04 19.73 -14.29
CA ARG A 56 2.75 19.81 -15.57
C ARG A 56 4.20 19.42 -15.34
N MET A 57 4.61 18.30 -15.94
CA MET A 57 6.00 17.89 -16.07
C MET A 57 6.75 19.02 -16.78
N THR A 58 7.61 19.74 -16.07
CA THR A 58 8.62 20.61 -16.68
C THR A 58 9.95 19.91 -16.45
N THR A 59 10.64 19.63 -17.55
CA THR A 59 11.99 19.08 -17.58
C THR A 59 12.97 20.08 -17.01
N PRO A 60 13.80 19.74 -16.01
CA PRO A 60 14.98 20.53 -15.70
C PRO A 60 16.12 20.04 -16.58
N THR A 61 16.57 20.91 -17.48
CA THR A 61 17.92 20.84 -18.07
C THR A 61 18.96 20.99 -16.97
N ASP A 62 20.07 20.27 -17.15
CA ASP A 62 21.23 20.14 -16.28
C ASP A 62 21.73 21.42 -15.61
N THR A 63 22.16 21.30 -14.36
CA THR A 63 23.54 21.59 -13.95
C THR A 63 23.77 21.15 -12.50
N CYS A 64 24.84 20.39 -12.29
CA CYS A 64 25.29 19.84 -11.02
C CYS A 64 25.78 20.95 -10.07
N SER A 65 25.54 20.80 -8.76
CA SER A 65 26.48 21.17 -7.70
C SER A 65 26.10 20.51 -6.37
N GLU A 66 27.15 19.95 -5.78
CA GLU A 66 27.29 19.16 -4.58
C GLU A 66 26.90 19.82 -3.23
N ASN A 67 26.44 18.95 -2.31
CA ASN A 67 26.70 18.91 -0.86
C ASN A 67 25.75 19.54 0.19
N ASN A 68 25.47 18.65 1.16
CA ASN A 68 25.16 18.82 2.59
C ASN A 68 23.71 19.06 3.08
N SER A 69 23.15 17.95 3.58
CA SER A 69 22.67 17.76 4.96
C SER A 69 21.75 18.81 5.58
N GLY A 70 20.47 18.42 5.76
CA GLY A 70 19.57 19.09 6.70
C GLY A 70 18.09 18.89 6.40
N SER A 71 17.54 17.70 6.63
CA SER A 71 16.08 17.53 6.61
C SER A 71 15.47 18.00 7.93
N SER A 72 15.43 19.32 8.11
CA SER A 72 14.53 20.01 9.03
C SER A 72 13.19 20.17 8.33
N MET A 73 12.15 19.51 8.84
CA MET A 73 10.79 19.62 8.29
C MET A 73 10.08 20.81 8.94
N ASN A 74 10.49 22.04 8.58
CA ASN A 74 9.69 23.24 8.80
C ASN A 74 8.99 23.59 7.49
N THR A 75 7.77 23.10 7.31
CA THR A 75 6.86 23.68 6.31
C THR A 75 6.01 24.73 7.01
N VAL A 76 6.45 25.98 6.91
CA VAL A 76 5.59 27.14 7.11
C VAL A 76 4.64 27.16 5.92
N THR A 77 3.39 26.75 6.13
CA THR A 77 2.31 27.04 5.18
C THR A 77 1.54 28.25 5.69
N THR A 78 1.72 29.33 4.95
CA THR A 78 0.98 30.58 5.00
C THR A 78 -0.50 30.34 5.24
N THR A 79 -1.06 31.08 6.19
CA THR A 79 -2.47 31.23 6.50
C THR A 79 -3.34 31.33 5.25
N ALA A 80 -4.18 30.33 5.02
CA ALA A 80 -5.40 30.44 4.24
C ALA A 80 -6.55 29.88 5.10
N THR A 81 -7.17 30.77 5.86
CA THR A 81 -8.43 30.53 6.57
C THR A 81 -9.56 30.38 5.56
N ALA A 82 -9.96 29.14 5.24
CA ALA A 82 -11.29 28.83 4.70
C ALA A 82 -11.60 27.31 4.75
N ASN A 83 -12.42 26.90 5.71
CA ASN A 83 -13.37 25.77 5.63
C ASN A 83 -12.89 24.32 5.38
N GLU A 84 -11.84 23.86 6.07
CA GLU A 84 -11.46 22.42 6.13
C GLU A 84 -12.34 21.57 7.08
N THR A 85 -13.28 22.16 7.81
CA THR A 85 -14.13 21.45 8.81
C THR A 85 -15.35 20.74 8.23
N LEU A 86 -15.80 21.11 7.03
CA LEU A 86 -17.02 20.57 6.41
C LEU A 86 -16.89 19.15 5.80
N PRO A 87 -15.79 18.75 5.12
CA PRO A 87 -15.71 17.42 4.51
C PRO A 87 -15.62 16.28 5.54
N MET A 88 -15.05 16.54 6.72
CA MET A 88 -14.93 15.57 7.82
C MET A 88 -16.25 15.29 8.53
N ALA A 89 -17.14 16.30 8.63
CA ALA A 89 -18.43 16.16 9.30
C ALA A 89 -19.41 15.25 8.52
N LEU A 90 -19.32 15.23 7.19
CA LEU A 90 -20.20 14.43 6.34
C LEU A 90 -19.90 12.91 6.39
N ILE A 91 -18.66 12.51 6.68
CA ILE A 91 -18.30 11.09 6.85
C ILE A 91 -18.98 10.49 8.10
N ARG A 92 -19.36 11.33 9.08
CA ARG A 92 -19.90 10.91 10.38
C ARG A 92 -21.43 10.73 10.42
N LEU A 93 -22.14 11.01 9.32
CA LEU A 93 -23.61 10.93 9.26
C LEU A 93 -24.05 9.54 8.75
N SER A 94 -24.33 8.65 9.69
CA SER A 94 -24.99 7.34 9.56
C SER A 94 -24.56 6.45 8.38
N GLN A 95 -23.49 5.67 8.57
CA GLN A 95 -23.18 4.48 7.78
C GLN A 95 -22.17 3.60 8.55
N VAL A 96 -22.11 2.30 8.22
CA VAL A 96 -20.99 1.45 8.65
C VAL A 96 -19.69 2.11 8.16
N PRO A 97 -18.71 2.36 9.02
CA PRO A 97 -17.47 3.04 8.66
C PRO A 97 -16.74 2.27 7.57
N LEU A 98 -16.41 2.95 6.47
CA LEU A 98 -15.58 2.37 5.41
C LEU A 98 -14.17 2.11 5.95
N THR A 99 -13.54 1.06 5.44
CA THR A 99 -12.22 0.63 5.88
C THR A 99 -11.28 0.39 4.71
N LYS A 100 -9.99 0.62 4.94
CA LYS A 100 -8.88 0.23 4.06
C LYS A 100 -8.01 -0.78 4.81
N ASN A 101 -7.61 -1.83 4.12
CA ASN A 101 -6.58 -2.73 4.64
C ASN A 101 -5.21 -2.18 4.30
N LEU A 102 -4.41 -1.95 5.32
CA LEU A 102 -3.03 -1.51 5.18
C LEU A 102 -2.08 -2.60 5.63
N ALA A 103 -0.93 -2.70 4.97
CA ALA A 103 0.20 -3.50 5.38
C ALA A 103 1.25 -2.60 6.05
N LEU A 104 1.65 -3.00 7.26
CA LEU A 104 2.75 -2.43 8.01
C LEU A 104 4.03 -3.19 7.68
N VAL A 105 5.05 -2.48 7.17
CA VAL A 105 6.32 -3.08 6.75
C VAL A 105 7.47 -2.33 7.39
N ALA A 106 8.30 -3.02 8.19
CA ALA A 106 9.40 -2.38 8.91
C ALA A 106 10.75 -2.72 8.28
N PHE A 107 11.58 -1.69 8.11
CA PHE A 107 12.95 -1.79 7.63
C PHE A 107 13.90 -1.08 8.59
N ALA A 108 15.14 -1.55 8.65
CA ALA A 108 16.20 -0.80 9.29
C ALA A 108 17.47 -0.78 8.45
N THR A 109 18.15 0.36 8.48
CA THR A 109 19.48 0.53 7.91
C THR A 109 20.47 0.74 9.04
N LEU A 110 21.50 -0.10 9.08
CA LEU A 110 22.68 0.13 9.91
C LEU A 110 23.75 0.82 9.05
N PRO A 111 24.42 1.86 9.56
CA PRO A 111 25.48 2.53 8.84
C PRO A 111 26.68 1.58 8.66
N PRO A 112 27.42 1.71 7.56
CA PRO A 112 28.70 1.03 7.41
C PRO A 112 29.62 1.43 8.57
N SER A 113 30.48 0.49 8.98
CA SER A 113 31.30 0.47 10.21
C SER A 113 32.24 1.66 10.45
N SER A 114 32.20 2.71 9.62
CA SER A 114 33.08 3.88 9.64
C SER A 114 32.40 5.22 9.96
N SER A 115 31.08 5.26 10.24
CA SER A 115 30.37 6.49 10.63
C SER A 115 29.43 6.29 11.82
N THR A 116 28.96 7.39 12.42
CA THR A 116 28.04 7.47 13.59
C THR A 116 27.11 6.26 13.69
N MET A 117 27.12 5.55 14.82
CA MET A 117 26.41 4.28 15.05
C MET A 117 24.88 4.45 15.23
N ASP A 118 24.25 5.22 14.35
CA ASP A 118 22.83 5.52 14.40
C ASP A 118 22.09 4.62 13.42
N CYS A 119 21.13 3.85 13.91
CA CYS A 119 20.27 3.01 13.09
C CYS A 119 19.02 3.80 12.69
N SER A 120 18.68 3.79 11.40
CA SER A 120 17.40 4.34 10.94
C SER A 120 16.37 3.22 10.82
N LEU A 121 15.34 3.27 11.68
CA LEU A 121 14.21 2.34 11.68
C LEU A 121 13.00 2.99 10.99
N ARG A 122 12.54 2.44 9.87
CA ARG A 122 11.43 2.96 9.07
C ARG A 122 10.25 1.99 9.07
N ILE A 123 9.04 2.53 9.27
CA ILE A 123 7.80 1.74 9.27
C ILE A 123 6.86 2.27 8.17
N TYR A 124 6.80 1.46 7.13
CA TYR A 124 5.81 1.27 6.07
C TYR A 124 4.36 1.34 6.51
N ALA A 125 3.52 2.26 6.01
CA ALA A 125 2.06 2.08 6.00
C ALA A 125 1.54 2.19 4.56
N VAL A 126 1.34 1.04 3.90
CA VAL A 126 0.91 0.96 2.49
C VAL A 126 -0.37 0.16 2.35
N LEU A 127 -1.04 0.24 1.19
CA LEU A 127 -2.18 -0.63 0.89
C LEU A 127 -1.76 -2.10 0.98
N ASP A 128 -2.61 -2.94 1.57
CA ASP A 128 -2.37 -4.38 1.71
C ASP A 128 -2.53 -5.11 0.36
N THR A 129 -1.55 -4.90 -0.52
CA THR A 129 -1.44 -5.52 -1.83
C THR A 129 -0.01 -6.00 -2.05
N PRO A 130 0.20 -7.14 -2.73
CA PRO A 130 1.55 -7.61 -3.02
C PRO A 130 2.41 -6.57 -3.75
N ASP A 131 1.83 -5.79 -4.65
CA ASP A 131 2.51 -4.77 -5.45
C ASP A 131 3.03 -3.62 -4.59
N ALA A 132 2.23 -3.14 -3.64
CA ALA A 132 2.64 -2.08 -2.73
C ALA A 132 3.78 -2.54 -1.81
N VAL A 133 3.71 -3.75 -1.27
CA VAL A 133 4.78 -4.32 -0.43
C VAL A 133 6.07 -4.52 -1.25
N ARG A 134 5.96 -5.02 -2.49
CA ARG A 134 7.10 -5.14 -3.41
C ARG A 134 7.74 -3.77 -3.69
N HIS A 135 6.92 -2.75 -3.92
CA HIS A 135 7.40 -1.39 -4.18
C HIS A 135 8.19 -0.80 -3.01
N VAL A 136 7.73 -1.01 -1.76
CA VAL A 136 8.48 -0.61 -0.55
C VAL A 136 9.84 -1.30 -0.51
N ARG A 137 9.87 -2.63 -0.71
CA ARG A 137 11.11 -3.42 -0.70
C ARG A 137 12.10 -2.95 -1.77
N ASP A 138 11.63 -2.69 -2.98
CA ASP A 138 12.49 -2.24 -4.08
C ASP A 138 13.00 -0.81 -3.85
N THR A 139 12.21 0.02 -3.16
CA THR A 139 12.64 1.36 -2.74
C THR A 139 13.74 1.27 -1.68
N GLU A 140 13.53 0.46 -0.64
CA GLU A 140 14.50 0.25 0.44
C GLU A 140 15.83 -0.35 -0.03
N ARG A 141 15.79 -1.21 -1.05
CA ARG A 141 16.99 -1.75 -1.70
C ARG A 141 17.81 -0.71 -2.43
N ARG A 142 17.18 0.38 -2.91
CA ARG A 142 17.84 1.47 -3.64
C ARG A 142 18.42 2.53 -2.70
N LEU A 143 18.02 2.53 -1.43
CA LEU A 143 18.60 3.43 -0.44
C LEU A 143 20.02 2.99 -0.07
N ASP A 144 20.90 3.96 0.18
CA ASP A 144 22.28 3.69 0.59
C ASP A 144 22.31 2.82 1.86
N GLY A 145 23.07 1.72 1.79
CA GLY A 145 23.15 0.72 2.86
C GLY A 145 22.06 -0.36 2.84
N GLY A 146 21.08 -0.29 1.93
CA GLY A 146 20.09 -1.34 1.66
C GLY A 146 19.28 -1.76 2.89
N GLY A 147 18.10 -1.16 3.10
CA GLY A 147 17.29 -1.45 4.28
C GLY A 147 16.96 -2.94 4.44
N ARG A 148 17.15 -3.47 5.65
CA ARG A 148 16.80 -4.85 6.00
C ARG A 148 15.38 -4.92 6.53
N MET A 149 14.55 -5.76 5.91
CA MET A 149 13.20 -6.02 6.41
C MET A 149 13.25 -6.76 7.76
N LEU A 150 12.51 -6.26 8.75
CA LEU A 150 12.57 -6.78 10.13
C LEU A 150 11.40 -7.71 10.48
N LEU A 151 10.32 -7.69 9.69
CA LEU A 151 9.12 -8.50 9.93
C LEU A 151 8.42 -8.83 8.62
N GLN A 152 7.62 -9.92 8.65
CA GLN A 152 6.62 -10.15 7.62
C GLN A 152 5.52 -9.07 7.73
N PRO A 153 5.03 -8.51 6.60
CA PRO A 153 3.99 -7.49 6.62
C PRO A 153 2.84 -7.80 7.56
N ARG A 154 2.46 -6.83 8.40
CA ARG A 154 1.35 -6.97 9.36
C ARG A 154 0.17 -6.13 8.91
N GLN A 155 -1.01 -6.74 8.81
CA GLN A 155 -2.21 -6.04 8.41
C GLN A 155 -2.77 -5.17 9.55
N ILE A 156 -3.25 -3.98 9.22
CA ILE A 156 -4.07 -3.14 10.10
C ILE A 156 -5.25 -2.57 9.31
N GLN A 157 -6.44 -2.60 9.92
CA GLN A 157 -7.66 -2.05 9.33
C GLN A 157 -7.75 -0.56 9.67
N PHE A 158 -7.78 0.29 8.65
CA PHE A 158 -7.81 1.74 8.78
C PHE A 158 -9.20 2.27 8.44
N ARG A 159 -9.88 2.90 9.41
CA ARG A 159 -11.27 3.38 9.29
C ARG A 159 -11.36 4.81 8.82
N SER A 160 -12.46 5.12 8.14
CA SER A 160 -12.82 6.45 7.63
C SER A 160 -13.27 7.45 8.70
N ASP A 161 -13.75 6.99 9.86
CA ASP A 161 -14.37 7.81 10.91
C ASP A 161 -13.46 8.06 12.12
N ALA A 162 -12.18 7.68 12.00
CA ALA A 162 -11.16 7.75 13.03
C ALA A 162 -10.02 8.71 12.63
N GLY A 163 -9.00 8.84 13.47
CA GLY A 163 -7.87 9.75 13.23
C GLY A 163 -6.73 9.12 12.42
N GLY A 164 -5.53 9.71 12.55
CA GLY A 164 -4.32 9.22 11.87
C GLY A 164 -3.79 7.93 12.46
N LEU A 165 -2.73 7.38 11.85
CA LEU A 165 -1.95 6.30 12.47
C LEU A 165 -0.88 6.90 13.37
N VAL A 166 -0.74 6.35 14.57
CA VAL A 166 0.29 6.70 15.56
C VAL A 166 1.18 5.50 15.80
N PHE A 167 2.48 5.73 15.71
CA PHE A 167 3.55 4.76 15.91
C PHE A 167 4.29 5.15 17.18
N SER A 168 4.36 4.26 18.17
CA SER A 168 5.03 4.53 19.44
C SER A 168 5.96 3.40 19.83
N ILE A 169 7.21 3.73 20.16
CA ILE A 169 8.15 2.78 20.77
C ILE A 169 7.68 2.52 22.20
N GLN A 170 7.33 1.27 22.49
CA GLN A 170 6.91 0.81 23.81
C GLN A 170 8.11 0.29 24.61
N ASP A 171 9.01 -0.41 23.94
CA ASP A 171 10.24 -0.93 24.53
C ASP A 171 11.38 -0.90 23.51
N LEU A 172 12.59 -0.67 24.00
CA LEU A 172 13.81 -0.66 23.21
C LEU A 172 14.97 -1.20 24.05
N SER A 173 15.56 -2.30 23.60
CA SER A 173 16.65 -2.95 24.31
C SER A 173 17.90 -2.07 24.39
N PRO A 174 18.56 -1.96 25.56
CA PRO A 174 19.88 -1.36 25.67
C PRO A 174 20.90 -2.03 24.71
N PRO A 175 21.92 -1.32 24.22
CA PRO A 175 22.29 0.06 24.53
C PRO A 175 21.55 1.12 23.69
N TRP A 176 20.50 0.79 22.96
CA TRP A 176 19.88 1.72 22.03
C TRP A 176 18.92 2.71 22.71
N ARG A 177 18.88 3.95 22.22
CA ARG A 177 17.89 4.96 22.58
C ARG A 177 17.28 5.59 21.33
N SER A 178 16.03 6.04 21.41
CA SER A 178 15.43 6.88 20.38
C SER A 178 15.23 8.29 20.91
N ARG A 179 15.49 9.31 20.07
CA ARG A 179 15.18 10.71 20.40
C ARG A 179 13.68 11.00 20.37
N LEU A 180 12.94 10.26 19.55
CA LEU A 180 11.48 10.35 19.43
C LEU A 180 10.87 9.04 19.88
N SER A 181 9.94 9.07 20.82
CA SER A 181 9.19 7.88 21.24
C SER A 181 7.95 7.66 20.38
N THR A 182 7.43 8.69 19.72
CA THR A 182 6.15 8.64 18.99
C THR A 182 6.19 9.47 17.71
N GLN A 183 5.55 8.97 16.65
CA GLN A 183 5.32 9.67 15.38
C GLN A 183 3.93 9.34 14.84
N SER A 184 3.41 10.16 13.93
CA SER A 184 2.09 9.92 13.33
C SER A 184 2.06 10.20 11.83
N ILE A 185 1.15 9.51 11.15
CA ILE A 185 0.79 9.76 9.75
C ILE A 185 -0.64 10.29 9.75
N PRO A 186 -0.87 11.54 9.29
CA PRO A 186 -2.19 12.15 9.27
C PRO A 186 -3.21 11.34 8.47
N PHE A 187 -4.46 11.35 8.93
CA PHE A 187 -5.58 10.64 8.29
C PHE A 187 -5.70 10.95 6.79
N CYS A 188 -5.63 12.23 6.40
CA CYS A 188 -5.82 12.68 5.03
C CYS A 188 -4.76 12.12 4.06
N HIS A 189 -3.53 11.87 4.52
CA HIS A 189 -2.48 11.31 3.67
C HIS A 189 -2.78 9.84 3.32
N ILE A 190 -3.29 9.08 4.29
CA ILE A 190 -3.64 7.66 4.13
C ILE A 190 -4.96 7.53 3.37
N TRP A 191 -5.99 8.27 3.79
CA TRP A 191 -7.33 8.17 3.23
C TRP A 191 -7.43 8.79 1.84
N GLY A 192 -6.80 9.95 1.62
CA GLY A 192 -6.83 10.68 0.35
C GLY A 192 -6.11 9.97 -0.80
N GLY A 193 -5.26 8.99 -0.50
CA GLY A 193 -4.65 8.12 -1.51
C GLY A 193 -3.63 8.85 -2.40
N ASN A 194 -2.60 9.44 -1.80
CA ASN A 194 -1.47 9.96 -2.56
C ASN A 194 -0.69 8.79 -3.18
N ARG A 195 -0.94 8.52 -4.47
CA ARG A 195 -0.47 7.33 -5.20
C ARG A 195 1.05 7.17 -5.26
N ASN A 196 1.82 8.23 -4.98
CA ASN A 196 3.29 8.20 -5.06
C ASN A 196 3.98 8.44 -3.71
N ALA A 197 3.24 8.66 -2.61
CA ALA A 197 3.86 8.84 -1.30
C ALA A 197 3.96 7.48 -0.60
N LEU A 198 5.16 6.93 -0.50
CA LEU A 198 5.48 5.84 0.41
C LEU A 198 5.43 6.36 1.85
N LEU A 199 4.22 6.39 2.42
CA LEU A 199 3.99 6.89 3.76
C LEU A 199 4.70 6.02 4.79
N HIS A 200 5.57 6.63 5.58
CA HIS A 200 6.30 5.96 6.64
C HIS A 200 6.58 6.89 7.81
N CYS A 201 6.83 6.31 8.97
CA CYS A 201 7.51 6.97 10.08
C CYS A 201 8.96 6.48 10.15
N ALA A 202 9.88 7.34 10.59
CA ALA A 202 11.31 7.03 10.65
C ALA A 202 11.90 7.39 12.02
N PHE A 203 12.32 6.41 12.79
CA PHE A 203 12.96 6.59 14.10
C PHE A 203 14.48 6.46 13.94
N THR A 204 15.22 7.44 14.47
CA THR A 204 16.67 7.36 14.60
C THR A 204 17.01 6.78 15.96
N LEU A 205 17.62 5.60 15.96
CA LEU A 205 18.07 4.89 17.15
C LEU A 205 19.57 5.14 17.31
N GLU A 206 19.98 5.73 18.42
CA GLU A 206 21.37 6.02 18.75
C GLU A 206 21.89 5.01 19.78
N LYS A 207 23.14 4.60 19.65
CA LYS A 207 23.78 3.74 20.65
C LYS A 207 24.26 4.57 21.85
N VAL A 208 23.84 4.18 23.06
CA VAL A 208 24.27 4.79 24.32
C VAL A 208 25.51 4.08 24.86
N GLY A 209 26.64 4.78 24.90
CA GLY A 209 27.89 4.29 25.51
C GLY A 209 29.13 4.57 24.68
N THR A 210 30.31 4.39 25.30
CA THR A 210 31.62 4.74 24.73
C THR A 210 32.31 3.60 23.99
N SER A 211 31.82 2.34 24.06
CA SER A 211 32.41 1.23 23.32
C SER A 211 31.68 0.98 21.98
N PRO A 212 32.34 1.20 20.83
CA PRO A 212 31.80 0.81 19.54
C PRO A 212 31.92 -0.71 19.41
N ASP A 213 30.99 -1.46 19.99
CA ASP A 213 30.67 -2.79 19.46
C ASP A 213 29.91 -2.59 18.13
N PRO A 214 30.56 -2.82 16.97
CA PRO A 214 29.92 -2.70 15.66
C PRO A 214 28.86 -3.79 15.43
N ASN A 215 28.76 -4.76 16.33
CA ASN A 215 27.88 -5.93 16.24
C ASN A 215 26.73 -5.89 17.26
N ALA A 216 26.40 -4.71 17.79
CA ALA A 216 25.27 -4.54 18.70
C ALA A 216 23.94 -4.61 17.93
N GLY A 217 23.18 -5.69 18.15
CA GLY A 217 21.80 -5.80 17.69
C GLY A 217 20.84 -4.97 18.54
N PHE A 218 19.57 -4.95 18.16
CA PHE A 218 18.50 -4.45 19.02
C PHE A 218 17.25 -5.31 18.92
N GLU A 219 16.45 -5.24 19.98
CA GLU A 219 15.05 -5.63 20.01
C GLU A 219 14.21 -4.41 20.38
N CYS A 220 13.19 -4.12 19.58
CA CYS A 220 12.31 -2.99 19.76
C CYS A 220 10.86 -3.46 19.65
N VAL A 221 10.03 -3.05 20.60
CA VAL A 221 8.59 -3.28 20.55
C VAL A 221 7.93 -1.97 20.18
N LEU A 222 7.33 -1.93 18.99
CA LEU A 222 6.64 -0.76 18.46
C LEU A 222 5.14 -1.01 18.36
N GLU A 223 4.35 -0.09 18.88
CA GLU A 223 2.90 -0.10 18.72
C GLU A 223 2.51 0.79 17.54
N CYS A 224 1.67 0.27 16.65
CA CYS A 224 0.93 1.05 15.67
C CYS A 224 -0.55 1.03 16.05
N ARG A 225 -1.19 2.20 16.15
CA ARG A 225 -2.62 2.32 16.44
C ARG A 225 -3.27 3.41 15.61
N GLN A 226 -4.57 3.30 15.34
CA GLN A 226 -5.35 4.42 14.82
C GLN A 226 -5.88 5.29 15.98
N GLU A 227 -5.78 6.60 15.86
CA GLU A 227 -6.39 7.53 16.82
C GLU A 227 -7.91 7.37 16.82
N ASP A 228 -8.53 7.52 17.99
CA ASP A 228 -9.98 7.36 18.20
C ASP A 228 -10.57 5.99 17.81
N TYR A 229 -9.74 4.98 17.54
CA TYR A 229 -10.18 3.61 17.27
C TYR A 229 -9.23 2.55 17.88
N GLN A 230 -9.61 2.02 19.04
CA GLN A 230 -8.76 1.15 19.86
C GLN A 230 -8.52 -0.24 19.26
N GLU A 231 -9.45 -0.76 18.44
CA GLU A 231 -9.31 -2.10 17.86
C GLU A 231 -8.29 -2.15 16.72
N ALA A 232 -8.04 -1.02 16.04
CA ALA A 232 -6.93 -0.92 15.08
C ALA A 232 -5.63 -0.71 15.85
N ARG A 233 -5.09 -1.82 16.36
CA ARG A 233 -3.83 -1.85 17.11
C ARG A 233 -2.97 -3.03 16.66
N GLN A 234 -1.68 -2.78 16.44
CA GLN A 234 -0.69 -3.79 16.10
C GLN A 234 0.57 -3.59 16.96
N LEU A 235 1.05 -4.67 17.57
CA LEU A 235 2.33 -4.68 18.27
C LEU A 235 3.37 -5.37 17.39
N LEU A 236 4.42 -4.63 17.03
CA LEU A 236 5.48 -5.04 16.13
C LEU A 236 6.74 -5.31 16.95
N THR A 237 7.17 -6.57 17.04
CA THR A 237 8.46 -6.94 17.60
C THR A 237 9.52 -6.91 16.50
N LEU A 238 10.47 -6.00 16.62
CA LEU A 238 11.48 -5.67 15.61
C LEU A 238 12.84 -6.09 16.13
N LYS A 239 13.54 -6.97 15.41
CA LYS A 239 14.83 -7.49 15.85
C LYS A 239 15.90 -7.41 14.77
N ILE A 240 17.05 -6.88 15.16
CA ILE A 240 18.28 -6.92 14.37
C ILE A 240 19.30 -7.77 15.09
N VAL A 241 19.79 -8.80 14.41
CA VAL A 241 20.88 -9.66 14.87
C VAL A 241 22.04 -9.49 13.88
N PRO A 242 23.13 -8.83 14.27
CA PRO A 242 24.23 -8.47 13.36
C PRO A 242 24.98 -9.66 12.73
N ASN A 243 24.94 -10.84 13.37
CA ASN A 243 25.58 -12.06 12.83
C ASN A 243 24.65 -12.96 12.01
N GLU A 244 23.35 -12.69 11.96
CA GLU A 244 22.42 -13.41 11.06
C GLU A 244 22.34 -12.75 9.67
N CYS A 245 23.37 -11.97 9.32
CA CYS A 245 23.56 -11.30 8.02
C CYS A 245 23.74 -12.25 6.81
N LYS A 246 23.31 -13.51 6.90
CA LYS A 246 23.26 -14.46 5.79
C LYS A 246 21.96 -15.28 5.72
N ILE A 247 20.96 -15.01 6.57
CA ILE A 247 19.73 -15.82 6.56
C ILE A 247 18.74 -15.32 5.51
N SER A 248 18.88 -15.98 4.36
CA SER A 248 17.89 -16.33 3.35
C SER A 248 17.04 -15.21 2.75
N GLU A 249 17.57 -14.62 1.67
CA GLU A 249 16.76 -14.10 0.56
C GLU A 249 15.92 -15.21 -0.14
N ASN A 250 15.98 -16.47 0.34
CA ASN A 250 15.47 -17.66 -0.32
C ASN A 250 14.18 -18.30 0.26
N ARG A 251 13.41 -17.61 1.12
CA ARG A 251 12.10 -18.15 1.58
C ARG A 251 10.85 -17.51 0.99
N PHE A 252 11.01 -16.47 0.19
CA PHE A 252 9.96 -16.08 -0.74
C PHE A 252 10.50 -16.32 -2.13
N VAL A 253 10.02 -17.42 -2.72
CA VAL A 253 10.28 -17.82 -4.10
C VAL A 253 10.41 -16.56 -4.95
N HIS A 254 11.55 -16.46 -5.61
CA HIS A 254 11.76 -15.53 -6.69
C HIS A 254 10.79 -15.93 -7.80
N GLU A 255 9.51 -15.58 -7.69
CA GLU A 255 8.73 -15.24 -8.87
C GLU A 255 9.33 -13.92 -9.35
N LYS A 256 10.48 -14.05 -10.04
CA LYS A 256 10.70 -13.26 -11.22
C LYS A 256 9.37 -13.33 -11.98
N PRO A 257 8.73 -12.22 -12.35
CA PRO A 257 7.79 -12.29 -13.45
C PRO A 257 8.68 -12.68 -14.64
N THR A 258 8.90 -13.97 -14.86
CA THR A 258 8.99 -14.46 -16.22
C THR A 258 7.71 -13.94 -16.83
N LEU A 259 7.85 -12.88 -17.62
CA LEU A 259 6.96 -12.64 -18.73
C LEU A 259 7.12 -13.89 -19.62
N ASP A 260 6.57 -15.02 -19.18
CA ASP A 260 6.25 -16.12 -20.07
C ASP A 260 5.02 -15.61 -20.82
N GLU A 261 5.29 -14.86 -21.89
CA GLU A 261 4.31 -14.34 -22.86
C GLU A 261 3.53 -15.45 -23.59
N THR A 262 3.54 -16.69 -23.08
CA THR A 262 2.87 -17.85 -23.65
C THR A 262 1.85 -18.52 -22.73
N HIS A 263 1.68 -18.07 -21.48
CA HIS A 263 0.80 -18.76 -20.52
C HIS A 263 -0.49 -18.01 -20.15
N ASN A 264 -1.07 -17.29 -21.11
CA ASN A 264 -2.38 -16.62 -20.97
C ASN A 264 -3.57 -17.42 -21.54
N GLN A 265 -3.42 -18.74 -21.69
CA GLN A 265 -4.55 -19.66 -21.81
C GLN A 265 -4.81 -20.27 -20.44
N CYS A 266 -6.07 -20.36 -20.00
CA CYS A 266 -6.47 -21.15 -18.85
C CYS A 266 -5.91 -22.58 -18.98
N SER A 267 -4.74 -22.87 -18.42
CA SER A 267 -4.04 -24.14 -18.63
C SER A 267 -4.73 -25.35 -18.01
N TRP A 268 -5.74 -25.11 -17.17
CA TRP A 268 -6.56 -26.13 -16.55
C TRP A 268 -7.74 -26.58 -17.44
N ILE A 269 -8.05 -25.84 -18.52
CA ILE A 269 -9.13 -26.19 -19.45
C ILE A 269 -8.58 -26.31 -20.86
N SER A 270 -8.74 -27.48 -21.48
CA SER A 270 -8.31 -27.67 -22.87
C SER A 270 -9.13 -26.79 -23.82
N PRO A 271 -8.53 -26.26 -24.91
CA PRO A 271 -9.26 -25.47 -25.91
C PRO A 271 -10.48 -26.20 -26.48
N GLN A 272 -10.39 -27.52 -26.66
CA GLN A 272 -11.49 -28.33 -27.17
C GLN A 272 -12.66 -28.40 -26.18
N PHE A 273 -12.36 -28.47 -24.89
CA PHE A 273 -13.39 -28.47 -23.86
C PHE A 273 -14.04 -27.10 -23.72
N LEU A 274 -13.27 -26.00 -23.82
CA LEU A 274 -13.82 -24.63 -23.86
C LEU A 274 -14.78 -24.44 -25.04
N LEU A 275 -14.39 -24.86 -26.25
CA LEU A 275 -15.25 -24.79 -27.43
C LEU A 275 -16.55 -25.57 -27.24
N ARG A 276 -16.46 -26.78 -26.67
CA ARG A 276 -17.64 -27.60 -26.39
C ARG A 276 -18.53 -26.96 -25.32
N LEU A 277 -17.96 -26.40 -24.26
CA LEU A 277 -18.71 -25.67 -23.24
C LEU A 277 -19.45 -24.47 -23.84
N CYS A 278 -18.78 -23.64 -24.64
CA CYS A 278 -19.40 -22.48 -25.29
C CYS A 278 -20.56 -22.94 -26.19
N SER A 279 -20.35 -23.98 -27.01
CA SER A 279 -21.41 -24.51 -27.89
C SER A 279 -22.67 -25.00 -27.15
N LEU A 280 -22.53 -25.43 -25.89
CA LEU A 280 -23.63 -25.92 -25.06
C LEU A 280 -24.31 -24.80 -24.26
N LEU A 281 -23.57 -23.77 -23.87
CA LEU A 281 -24.03 -22.72 -22.95
C LEU A 281 -24.40 -21.41 -23.63
N ASP A 282 -23.87 -21.13 -24.83
CA ASP A 282 -24.18 -19.90 -25.60
C ASP A 282 -25.63 -19.85 -26.12
N PRO A 283 -26.22 -20.96 -26.62
CA PRO A 283 -27.61 -20.93 -27.08
C PRO A 283 -28.58 -20.63 -25.93
N PRO A 284 -29.57 -19.74 -26.12
CA PRO A 284 -30.53 -19.43 -25.08
C PRO A 284 -31.40 -20.65 -24.75
N SER A 285 -31.45 -21.03 -23.48
CA SER A 285 -32.23 -22.17 -23.00
C SER A 285 -33.53 -21.70 -22.36
N SER A 286 -34.67 -22.28 -22.76
CA SER A 286 -35.98 -22.02 -22.14
C SER A 286 -36.05 -22.50 -20.68
N GLN A 287 -35.19 -23.46 -20.30
CA GLN A 287 -35.05 -23.95 -18.92
C GLN A 287 -33.97 -23.20 -18.13
N ARG A 288 -33.44 -22.10 -18.67
CA ARG A 288 -32.35 -21.30 -18.07
C ARG A 288 -31.07 -22.11 -17.84
N ASN A 289 -30.86 -23.25 -18.52
CA ASN A 289 -29.61 -24.00 -18.45
C ASN A 289 -28.62 -23.50 -19.51
N ASP A 290 -28.24 -22.24 -19.40
CA ASP A 290 -27.33 -21.54 -20.31
C ASP A 290 -26.28 -20.74 -19.52
N TRP A 291 -25.43 -19.99 -20.22
CA TRP A 291 -24.35 -19.21 -19.63
C TRP A 291 -24.81 -18.27 -18.50
N ARG A 292 -26.07 -17.82 -18.51
CA ARG A 292 -26.61 -16.93 -17.47
C ARG A 292 -26.74 -17.65 -16.13
N HIS A 293 -27.16 -18.91 -16.13
CA HIS A 293 -27.25 -19.70 -14.89
C HIS A 293 -25.88 -20.14 -14.39
N LEU A 294 -24.93 -20.36 -15.29
CA LEU A 294 -23.52 -20.55 -14.90
C LEU A 294 -22.98 -19.29 -14.22
N ALA A 295 -23.20 -18.10 -14.81
CA ALA A 295 -22.79 -16.83 -14.21
C ALA A 295 -23.42 -16.63 -12.82
N GLN A 296 -24.69 -16.98 -12.64
CA GLN A 296 -25.36 -16.97 -11.34
C GLN A 296 -24.67 -17.84 -10.30
N ARG A 297 -24.33 -19.08 -10.66
CA ARG A 297 -23.65 -20.03 -9.77
C ARG A 297 -22.25 -19.57 -9.37
N LEU A 298 -21.58 -18.83 -10.24
CA LEU A 298 -20.25 -18.27 -10.02
C LEU A 298 -20.27 -16.89 -9.35
N GLY A 299 -21.45 -16.30 -9.11
CA GLY A 299 -21.59 -14.94 -8.58
C GLY A 299 -21.22 -13.84 -9.59
N MET A 300 -21.09 -14.17 -10.88
CA MET A 300 -20.65 -13.28 -11.96
C MET A 300 -21.82 -12.65 -12.75
N GLU A 301 -22.99 -12.47 -12.14
CA GLU A 301 -24.14 -11.88 -12.83
C GLU A 301 -23.98 -10.38 -13.12
N ARG A 302 -22.96 -9.75 -12.52
CA ARG A 302 -22.71 -8.30 -12.50
C ARG A 302 -21.25 -7.99 -12.82
#